data_AF-A0A1T4S965-F1
#
_entry.id   AF-A0A1T4S965-F1
#
_cell.length_a   1.000
_cell.length_b   1.000
_cell.length_c   1.000
_cell.angle_alpha   90.00
_cell.angle_beta   90.00
_cell.angle_gamma   90.00
#
_symmetry.space_group_name_H-M   'P 1'
#
loop_
_entity.id
_entity.type
_entity.pdbx_description
1 polymer ?
#
loop_
_entity_poly.entity_id
_entity_poly.type
_entity_poly.pdbx_seq_one_letter_code
_entity_poly.pdbx_strand_id
1 'polypeptide(L)'
;MKRRHEFYLDKDVSEQLNALAAKPGASKTAIMSDALRAWLERRGANELDQRFRARLDRLSMQLGRLERDQQVVAEMLALFVRFQLTVTAPVPEADRAARALGQARYESFIQQVSRRLAGSGGTIEDVLAHQRPSESAS
;
A
#
# COMPACT_ATOMS: atom_id res chain seq x y z
N MET A 1 6.04 -25.16 -35.39
CA MET A 1 6.82 -25.19 -36.66
C MET A 1 8.13 -24.43 -36.45
N LYS A 2 9.26 -24.95 -36.94
CA LYS A 2 10.56 -24.25 -36.90
C LYS A 2 10.81 -23.55 -38.24
N ARG A 3 11.32 -22.32 -38.24
CA ARG A 3 11.70 -21.57 -39.44
C ARG A 3 13.23 -21.44 -39.50
N ARG A 4 13.80 -21.55 -40.70
CA ARG A 4 15.24 -21.36 -40.92
C ARG A 4 15.53 -19.86 -41.01
N HIS A 5 16.52 -19.41 -40.26
CA HIS A 5 17.04 -18.05 -40.29
C HIS A 5 18.54 -18.13 -40.57
N GLU A 6 19.04 -17.23 -41.41
CA GLU A 6 20.47 -17.08 -41.73
C GLU A 6 20.93 -15.73 -41.21
N PHE A 7 22.00 -15.71 -40.43
CA PHE A 7 22.57 -14.52 -39.83
C PHE A 7 24.07 -14.72 -39.62
N TYR A 8 24.80 -13.63 -39.70
CA TYR A 8 26.23 -13.60 -39.40
C TYR A 8 26.42 -13.34 -37.90
N LEU A 9 27.43 -13.98 -37.34
CA LEU A 9 27.88 -13.75 -35.97
C LEU A 9 29.30 -13.22 -36.03
N ASP A 10 29.62 -12.31 -35.12
CA ASP A 10 31.01 -11.92 -34.90
C ASP A 10 31.84 -13.15 -34.48
N LYS A 11 33.12 -13.12 -34.82
CA LYS A 11 34.02 -14.28 -34.69
C LYS A 11 34.07 -14.79 -33.26
N ASP A 12 34.20 -13.89 -32.29
CA ASP A 12 34.24 -14.18 -30.86
C ASP A 12 32.93 -14.81 -30.36
N VAL A 13 31.77 -14.30 -30.79
CA VAL A 13 30.46 -14.85 -30.43
C VAL A 13 30.27 -16.23 -31.04
N SER A 14 30.71 -16.43 -32.29
CA SER A 14 30.66 -17.74 -32.94
C SER A 14 31.54 -18.77 -32.22
N GLU A 15 32.73 -18.39 -31.77
CA GLU A 15 33.62 -19.25 -30.99
C GLU A 15 32.99 -19.65 -29.64
N GLN A 16 32.39 -18.69 -28.93
CA GLN A 16 31.66 -18.95 -27.68
C GLN A 16 30.47 -19.90 -27.88
N LEU A 17 29.68 -19.69 -28.93
CA LEU A 17 28.56 -20.58 -29.27
C LEU A 17 29.03 -22.00 -29.59
N ASN A 18 30.15 -22.13 -30.32
CA ASN A 18 30.77 -23.42 -30.62
C ASN A 18 31.20 -24.13 -29.33
N ALA A 19 31.84 -23.42 -28.41
CA ALA A 19 32.25 -23.96 -27.12
C ALA A 19 31.05 -24.42 -26.27
N LEU A 20 29.95 -23.67 -26.28
CA LEU A 20 28.72 -24.04 -25.57
C LEU A 20 28.04 -25.28 -26.17
N ALA A 21 28.01 -25.39 -27.49
CA ALA A 21 27.43 -26.51 -28.21
C ALA A 21 28.30 -27.77 -28.22
N ALA A 22 29.56 -27.68 -27.78
CA ALA A 22 30.44 -28.84 -27.64
C ALA A 22 30.01 -29.78 -26.50
N LYS A 23 29.12 -29.32 -25.60
CA LYS A 23 28.58 -30.13 -24.50
C LYS A 23 27.54 -31.15 -25.04
N PRO A 24 27.56 -32.41 -24.56
CA PRO A 24 26.56 -33.41 -24.96
C PRO A 24 25.13 -32.93 -24.68
N GLY A 25 24.24 -33.07 -25.66
CA GLY A 25 22.82 -32.70 -25.53
C GLY A 25 22.47 -31.25 -25.85
N ALA A 26 23.45 -30.38 -26.13
CA ALA A 26 23.20 -28.98 -26.49
C ALA A 26 23.42 -28.75 -28.00
N SER A 27 22.39 -28.27 -28.71
CA SER A 27 22.54 -27.84 -30.11
C SER A 27 22.65 -26.32 -30.20
N LYS A 28 23.41 -25.82 -31.19
CA LYS A 28 23.51 -24.37 -31.46
C LYS A 28 22.14 -23.72 -31.63
N THR A 29 21.22 -24.40 -32.33
CA THR A 29 19.85 -23.93 -32.53
C THR A 29 19.07 -23.85 -31.23
N ALA A 30 19.21 -24.81 -30.32
CA ALA A 30 18.56 -24.77 -29.01
C ALA A 30 19.10 -23.61 -28.17
N ILE A 31 20.42 -23.49 -28.06
CA ILE A 31 21.09 -22.40 -27.32
C ILE A 31 20.64 -21.04 -27.85
N MET A 32 20.64 -20.84 -29.17
CA MET A 32 20.21 -19.59 -29.80
C MET A 32 18.74 -19.28 -29.54
N SER A 33 17.88 -20.31 -29.62
CA SER A 33 16.44 -20.15 -29.41
C SER A 33 16.14 -19.74 -27.97
N ASP A 34 16.82 -20.36 -27.00
CA ASP A 34 16.66 -20.06 -25.57
C ASP A 34 17.22 -18.68 -25.24
N ALA A 35 18.39 -18.33 -25.78
CA ALA A 35 18.98 -17.01 -25.61
C ALA A 35 18.08 -15.91 -26.19
N LEU A 36 17.52 -16.12 -27.38
CA LEU A 36 16.62 -15.17 -28.03
C LEU A 36 15.31 -15.03 -27.26
N ARG A 37 14.74 -16.13 -26.77
CA ARG A 37 13.55 -16.10 -25.90
C ARG A 37 13.81 -15.30 -24.64
N ALA A 38 14.90 -15.60 -23.92
CA ALA A 38 15.29 -14.89 -22.71
C ALA A 38 15.57 -13.40 -22.98
N TRP A 39 16.13 -13.05 -24.14
CA TRP A 39 16.32 -11.65 -24.52
C TRP A 39 14.99 -10.93 -24.79
N LEU A 40 14.08 -11.56 -25.55
CA LEU A 40 12.76 -10.98 -25.84
C LEU A 40 11.91 -10.82 -24.57
N GLU A 41 11.94 -11.81 -23.67
CA GLU A 41 11.27 -11.75 -22.36
C GLU A 41 11.83 -10.62 -21.50
N ARG A 42 13.16 -10.51 -21.37
CA ARG A 42 13.81 -9.42 -20.63
C ARG A 42 13.52 -8.05 -21.24
N ARG A 43 13.49 -7.95 -22.57
CA ARG A 43 13.14 -6.70 -23.25
C ARG A 43 11.69 -6.30 -22.97
N GLY A 44 10.75 -7.24 -23.04
CA GLY A 44 9.35 -7.00 -22.70
C GLY A 44 9.18 -6.58 -21.24
N ALA A 45 9.85 -7.26 -20.30
CA ALA A 45 9.86 -6.88 -18.90
C ALA A 45 10.44 -5.47 -18.68
N ASN A 46 11.57 -5.14 -19.31
CA ASN A 46 12.17 -3.81 -19.22
C ASN A 46 11.29 -2.70 -19.82
N GLU A 47 10.60 -2.96 -20.92
CA GLU A 47 9.67 -1.98 -21.52
C GLU A 47 8.45 -1.75 -20.62
N LEU A 48 7.92 -2.79 -19.99
CA LEU A 48 6.83 -2.66 -19.00
C LEU A 48 7.31 -1.89 -17.76
N ASP A 49 8.45 -2.28 -17.20
CA ASP A 49 9.04 -1.59 -16.04
C ASP A 49 9.26 -0.11 -16.32
N GLN A 50 9.86 0.24 -17.47
CA GLN A 50 10.06 1.65 -17.83
C GLN A 50 8.74 2.41 -17.98
N ARG A 51 7.71 1.79 -18.56
CA ARG A 51 6.40 2.43 -18.73
C ARG A 51 5.66 2.61 -17.40
N PHE A 52 5.77 1.65 -16.49
CA PHE A 52 5.01 1.66 -15.24
C PHE A 52 5.74 2.31 -14.08
N ARG A 53 7.07 2.35 -14.06
CA ARG A 53 7.86 2.91 -12.96
C ARG A 53 7.47 4.35 -12.64
N ALA A 54 7.45 5.25 -13.62
CA ALA A 54 7.07 6.64 -13.40
C ALA A 54 5.63 6.81 -12.88
N ARG A 55 4.72 5.91 -13.29
CA ARG A 55 3.34 5.91 -12.82
C ARG A 55 3.24 5.40 -11.38
N LEU A 56 3.95 4.31 -11.06
CA LEU A 56 4.02 3.76 -9.70
C LEU A 56 4.65 4.76 -8.73
N ASP A 57 5.76 5.40 -9.12
CA ASP A 57 6.41 6.43 -8.31
C ASP A 57 5.43 7.59 -8.01
N ARG A 58 4.64 8.00 -9.00
CA ARG A 58 3.60 9.02 -8.82
C ARG A 58 2.49 8.56 -7.85
N LEU A 59 2.03 7.32 -7.98
CA LEU A 59 1.04 6.75 -7.07
C LEU A 59 1.57 6.67 -5.64
N SER A 60 2.81 6.24 -5.44
CA SER A 60 3.45 6.21 -4.13
C SER A 60 3.56 7.61 -3.51
N MET A 61 3.91 8.62 -4.30
CA MET A 61 3.92 10.01 -3.81
C MET A 61 2.51 10.51 -3.45
N GLN A 62 1.50 10.18 -4.26
CA GLN A 62 0.11 10.54 -3.98
C GLN A 62 -0.42 9.86 -2.73
N LEU A 63 -0.12 8.58 -2.52
CA LEU A 63 -0.45 7.84 -1.30
C LEU A 63 0.23 8.46 -0.08
N GLY A 64 1.53 8.76 -0.16
CA GLY A 64 2.22 9.41 0.96
C GLY A 64 1.68 10.81 1.28
N ARG A 65 1.13 11.54 0.30
CA ARG A 65 0.41 12.79 0.55
C ARG A 65 -0.94 12.53 1.22
N LEU A 66 -1.71 11.55 0.75
CA LEU A 66 -2.99 11.18 1.33
C LEU A 66 -2.85 10.74 2.80
N GLU A 67 -1.81 9.97 3.11
CA GLU A 67 -1.49 9.57 4.49
C GLU A 67 -1.24 10.79 5.39
N ARG A 68 -0.46 11.77 4.91
CA ARG A 68 -0.23 13.03 5.66
C ARG A 68 -1.51 13.81 5.85
N ASP A 69 -2.30 13.97 4.78
CA ASP A 69 -3.58 14.69 4.85
C ASP A 69 -4.54 14.00 5.83
N GLN A 70 -4.55 12.66 5.86
CA GLN A 70 -5.36 11.88 6.79
C GLN A 70 -4.88 12.02 8.24
N GLN A 71 -3.57 12.11 8.48
CA GLN A 71 -3.01 12.38 9.81
C GLN A 71 -3.44 13.77 10.31
N VAL A 72 -3.42 14.79 9.45
CA VAL A 72 -3.90 16.15 9.79
C VAL A 72 -5.39 16.12 10.13
N VAL A 73 -6.22 15.44 9.34
CA VAL A 73 -7.66 15.30 9.63
C VAL A 73 -7.90 14.59 10.97
N ALA A 74 -7.14 13.54 11.27
CA ALA A 74 -7.23 12.84 12.55
C ALA A 74 -6.87 13.76 13.73
N GLU A 75 -5.82 14.58 13.60
CA GLU A 75 -5.43 15.57 14.61
C GLU A 75 -6.51 16.63 14.80
N MET A 76 -7.04 17.19 13.71
CA MET A 76 -8.13 18.17 13.77
C MET A 76 -9.37 17.59 14.46
N LEU A 77 -9.74 16.35 14.15
CA LEU A 77 -10.87 15.67 14.79
C LEU A 77 -10.63 15.46 16.28
N ALA A 78 -9.43 15.04 16.67
CA ALA A 78 -9.07 14.88 18.08
C ALA A 78 -9.18 16.22 18.84
N LEU A 79 -8.65 17.30 18.26
CA LEU A 79 -8.77 18.65 18.82
C LEU A 79 -10.23 19.11 18.90
N PHE A 80 -11.03 18.85 17.87
CA PHE A 80 -12.46 19.19 17.83
C PHE A 80 -13.24 18.43 18.92
N VAL A 81 -13.06 17.12 19.05
CA VAL A 81 -13.73 16.32 20.09
C VAL A 81 -13.29 16.79 21.48
N ARG A 82 -12.00 17.08 21.68
CA ARG A 82 -11.52 17.64 22.95
C ARG A 82 -12.21 18.96 23.25
N PHE A 83 -12.23 19.90 22.30
CA PHE A 83 -12.92 21.17 22.46
C PHE A 83 -14.40 20.96 22.77
N GLN A 84 -15.07 20.06 22.05
CA GLN A 84 -16.49 19.78 22.26
C GLN A 84 -16.79 19.20 23.66
N LEU A 85 -15.93 18.33 24.16
CA LEU A 85 -16.11 17.71 25.47
C LEU A 85 -15.70 18.61 26.64
N THR A 86 -14.92 19.66 26.39
CA THR A 86 -14.36 20.53 27.44
C THR A 86 -14.92 21.97 27.44
N VAL A 87 -15.52 22.44 26.34
CA VAL A 87 -15.87 23.86 26.15
C VAL A 87 -17.36 24.10 25.78
N THR A 88 -18.13 23.10 25.33
CA THR A 88 -19.45 23.35 24.69
C THR A 88 -20.65 23.57 25.63
N ALA A 89 -20.46 23.51 26.95
CA ALA A 89 -21.50 24.01 27.86
C ALA A 89 -21.07 25.40 28.33
N PRO A 90 -21.97 26.42 28.34
CA PRO A 90 -21.73 27.64 29.12
C PRO A 90 -21.81 27.24 30.60
N VAL A 91 -20.77 26.57 31.07
CA VAL A 91 -20.54 26.35 32.49
C VAL A 91 -20.21 27.73 33.04
N PRO A 92 -20.87 28.20 34.11
CA PRO A 92 -20.46 29.41 34.80
C PRO A 92 -18.95 29.38 34.99
N GLU A 93 -18.27 30.46 34.61
CA GLU A 93 -16.82 30.50 34.44
C GLU A 93 -16.10 29.73 35.57
N ALA A 94 -15.45 28.63 35.17
CA ALA A 94 -14.48 27.85 35.96
C ALA A 94 -14.98 26.75 36.93
N ASP A 95 -15.98 25.92 36.59
CA ASP A 95 -16.06 24.62 37.29
C ASP A 95 -14.90 23.69 36.86
N ARG A 96 -13.89 23.55 37.73
CA ARG A 96 -12.74 22.65 37.52
C ARG A 96 -13.20 21.19 37.37
N ALA A 97 -14.30 20.81 38.02
CA ALA A 97 -14.83 19.45 37.95
C ALA A 97 -15.38 19.14 36.54
N ALA A 98 -16.08 20.09 35.91
CA ALA A 98 -16.59 19.94 34.56
C ALA A 98 -15.46 19.78 33.52
N ARG A 99 -14.39 20.57 33.65
CA ARG A 99 -13.19 20.44 32.79
C ARG A 99 -12.47 19.11 33.00
N ALA A 100 -12.31 18.67 34.25
CA ALA A 100 -11.69 17.39 34.57
C ALA A 100 -12.51 16.21 34.00
N LEU A 101 -13.84 16.27 34.09
CA LEU A 101 -14.74 15.28 33.50
C LEU A 101 -14.66 15.24 31.97
N GLY A 102 -14.60 16.41 31.31
CA GLY A 102 -14.40 16.52 29.87
C GLY A 102 -13.09 15.89 29.41
N GLN A 103 -12.00 16.14 30.15
CA GLN A 103 -10.69 15.55 29.90
C GLN A 103 -10.72 14.02 30.04
N ALA A 104 -11.34 13.49 31.11
CA ALA A 104 -11.47 12.04 31.32
C ALA A 104 -12.29 11.37 30.20
N ARG A 105 -13.36 12.03 29.72
CA ARG A 105 -14.16 11.55 28.58
C ARG A 105 -13.35 11.53 27.29
N TYR A 106 -12.55 12.56 27.04
CA TYR A 106 -11.66 12.63 25.88
C TYR A 106 -10.62 11.50 25.88
N GLU A 107 -9.96 11.25 27.01
CA GLU A 107 -8.98 10.17 27.15
C GLU A 107 -9.61 8.80 26.90
N SER A 108 -10.79 8.54 27.46
CA SER A 108 -11.54 7.31 27.19
C SER A 108 -11.91 7.15 25.71
N PHE A 109 -12.30 8.24 25.05
CA PHE A 109 -12.59 8.24 23.61
C PHE A 109 -11.34 7.88 22.79
N ILE A 110 -10.20 8.53 23.04
CA ILE A 110 -8.94 8.24 22.33
C ILE A 110 -8.51 6.78 22.52
N GLN A 111 -8.65 6.23 23.73
CA GLN A 111 -8.34 4.82 23.98
C GLN A 111 -9.27 3.85 23.22
N GLN A 112 -10.55 4.18 23.08
CA GLN A 112 -11.48 3.37 22.30
C GLN A 112 -11.15 3.42 20.81
N VAL A 113 -10.80 4.60 20.29
CA VAL A 113 -10.37 4.78 18.91
C VAL A 113 -9.07 4.03 18.64
N SER A 114 -8.06 4.13 19.50
CA SER A 114 -6.77 3.46 19.33
C SER A 114 -6.89 1.93 19.35
N ARG A 115 -7.68 1.36 20.27
CA ARG A 115 -8.00 -0.08 20.30
C ARG A 115 -8.63 -0.55 18.99
N ARG A 116 -9.52 0.27 18.42
CA ARG A 116 -10.22 -0.05 17.16
C ARG A 116 -9.35 0.10 15.93
N LEU A 117 -8.39 1.03 15.94
CA LEU A 117 -7.38 1.14 14.87
C LEU A 117 -6.39 -0.03 14.91
N ALA A 118 -6.05 -0.54 16.10
CA ALA A 118 -5.19 -1.70 16.28
C ALA A 118 -5.89 -3.04 15.94
N GLY A 119 -7.21 -3.10 16.06
CA GLY A 119 -8.02 -4.24 15.60
C GLY A 119 -8.40 -4.07 14.13
N SER A 120 -8.14 -5.06 13.29
CA SER A 120 -8.56 -5.00 11.88
C SER A 120 -10.10 -4.96 11.78
N GLY A 121 -10.67 -3.81 11.41
CA GLY A 121 -11.95 -3.79 10.68
C GLY A 121 -13.23 -3.52 11.46
N GLY A 122 -13.26 -2.57 12.40
CA GLY A 122 -14.53 -2.03 12.88
C GLY A 122 -14.98 -0.83 12.04
N THR A 123 -15.86 -1.04 11.07
CA THR A 123 -16.47 0.00 10.21
C THR A 123 -17.31 0.98 11.04
N ILE A 124 -17.62 2.19 10.54
CA ILE A 124 -18.54 3.13 11.23
C ILE A 124 -19.90 2.46 11.50
N GLU A 125 -20.34 1.59 10.58
CA GLU A 125 -21.56 0.79 10.73
C GLU A 125 -21.54 -0.09 11.98
N ASP A 126 -20.40 -0.69 12.32
CA ASP A 126 -20.28 -1.50 13.53
C ASP A 126 -20.37 -0.62 14.80
N VAL A 127 -19.94 0.65 14.75
CA VAL A 127 -20.16 1.60 15.89
C VAL A 127 -21.65 1.84 16.08
N LEU A 128 -22.36 2.12 15.00
CA LEU A 128 -23.78 2.47 15.02
C LEU A 128 -24.64 1.25 15.40
N ALA A 129 -24.22 0.04 15.03
CA ALA A 129 -24.89 -1.20 15.42
C ALA A 129 -24.82 -1.47 16.93
N HIS A 130 -23.69 -1.17 17.59
CA HIS A 130 -23.52 -1.35 19.04
C HIS A 130 -24.16 -0.23 19.89
N GLN A 131 -24.59 0.88 19.27
CA GLN A 131 -25.29 1.97 19.96
C GLN A 131 -26.81 1.79 20.02
N ARG A 132 -27.39 0.82 19.29
CA ARG A 132 -28.81 0.50 19.47
C ARG A 132 -28.97 -0.13 20.86
N PRO A 133 -29.72 0.49 21.78
CA PRO A 133 -30.02 -0.15 23.05
C PRO A 133 -30.70 -1.48 22.73
N SER A 134 -30.27 -2.55 23.39
CA SER A 134 -31.17 -3.66 23.64
C SER A 134 -32.37 -3.07 24.38
N GLU A 135 -33.45 -2.78 23.65
CA GLU A 135 -34.78 -2.63 24.23
C GLU A 135 -35.00 -3.88 25.07
N SER A 136 -34.78 -3.70 26.37
CA SER A 136 -35.01 -4.73 27.35
C SER A 136 -36.49 -4.68 27.67
N ALA A 137 -37.10 -5.84 27.46
CA ALA A 137 -38.34 -6.31 28.05
C ALA A 137 -39.64 -5.71 27.48
N SER A 138 -40.44 -6.60 26.90
CA SER A 138 -41.63 -7.02 27.64
C SER A 138 -41.80 -8.53 27.61
#